data_AF-A0A3D4C3U8-F1
#
_entry.id   AF-A0A3D4C3U8-F1
#
_cell.length_a   1.000
_cell.length_b   1.000
_cell.length_c   1.000
_cell.angle_alpha   90.00
_cell.angle_beta   90.00
_cell.angle_gamma   90.00
#
_symmetry.space_group_name_H-M   'P 1'
#
loop_
_entity.id
_entity.type
_entity.pdbx_description
1 polymer ?
#
loop_
_entity_poly.entity_id
_entity_poly.type
_entity_poly.pdbx_seq_one_letter_code
_entity_poly.pdbx_strand_id
1 'polypeptide(L)'
;MTLTLNLSPELEQYLIQEAQQQGLSVETYALQLLQKSIFQLEENSFFEETPTEIVIEGIHQGIKEALSGQTIPLSQMWEGIDAE
;
A
#
# COMPACT_ATOMS: atom_id res chain seq x y z
N MET A 1 -7.10 -7.07 3.38
CA MET A 1 -5.67 -7.10 2.97
C MET A 1 -4.83 -6.90 4.21
N THR A 2 -3.69 -7.58 4.31
CA THR A 2 -2.82 -7.54 5.49
C THR A 2 -1.46 -7.02 5.07
N LEU A 3 -1.05 -5.88 5.62
CA LEU A 3 0.29 -5.32 5.44
C LEU A 3 1.16 -5.80 6.60
N THR A 4 2.27 -6.48 6.30
CA THR A 4 3.24 -6.94 7.32
C THR A 4 4.51 -6.11 7.18
N LEU A 5 4.92 -5.43 8.25
CA LEU A 5 6.13 -4.61 8.30
C LEU A 5 7.15 -5.32 9.19
N ASN A 6 8.34 -5.59 8.65
CA ASN A 6 9.44 -6.09 9.46
C ASN A 6 10.22 -4.89 10.01
N LEU A 7 10.07 -4.64 11.31
CA LEU A 7 10.71 -3.53 12.01
C LEU A 7 11.75 -4.05 13.00
N SER A 8 12.75 -3.23 13.32
CA SER A 8 13.62 -3.55 14.45
C SER A 8 12.85 -3.38 15.77
N PRO A 9 13.21 -4.11 16.84
CA PRO A 9 12.49 -4.04 18.11
C PRO A 9 12.43 -2.62 18.70
N GLU A 10 13.45 -1.79 18.47
CA GLU A 10 13.46 -0.41 18.97
C GLU A 10 12.43 0.47 18.26
N LEU A 11 12.28 0.28 16.94
CA LEU A 11 11.32 1.04 16.14
C LEU A 11 9.87 0.63 16.42
N GLU A 12 9.62 -0.66 16.60
CA GLU A 12 8.31 -1.15 17.01
C GLU A 12 7.91 -0.54 18.36
N GLN A 13 8.81 -0.56 19.34
CA GLN A 13 8.56 -0.02 20.66
C GLN A 13 8.31 1.49 20.64
N TYR A 14 9.05 2.22 19.80
CA TYR A 14 8.86 3.65 19.60
C TYR A 14 7.47 3.95 19.01
N LEU A 15 7.05 3.22 17.98
CA LEU A 15 5.73 3.41 17.37
C LEU A 15 4.59 3.14 18.35
N ILE A 16 4.72 2.10 19.18
CA ILE A 16 3.74 1.81 20.23
C ILE A 16 3.64 2.97 21.22
N GLN A 17 4.77 3.51 21.66
CA GLN A 17 4.81 4.59 22.65
C GLN A 17 4.23 5.91 22.08
N GLU A 18 4.57 6.27 20.85
CA GLU A 18 4.02 7.45 20.18
C GLU A 18 2.53 7.31 19.90
N ALA A 19 2.08 6.13 19.45
CA ALA A 19 0.66 5.86 19.23
C ALA A 19 -0.15 6.03 20.54
N GLN A 20 0.37 5.50 21.65
CA GLN A 20 -0.24 5.65 22.98
C GLN A 20 -0.34 7.10 23.43
N GLN A 21 0.72 7.90 23.22
CA GLN A 21 0.71 9.33 23.54
C GLN A 21 -0.36 10.10 22.76
N GLN A 22 -0.68 9.66 21.55
CA GLN A 22 -1.69 10.26 20.69
C GLN A 22 -3.08 9.61 20.85
N GLY A 23 -3.22 8.61 21.74
CA GLY A 23 -4.46 7.88 21.94
C GLY A 23 -4.89 7.02 20.73
N LEU A 24 -3.94 6.64 19.88
CA LEU A 24 -4.14 5.85 18.67
C LEU A 24 -3.66 4.40 18.86
N SER A 25 -4.13 3.49 18.00
CA SER A 25 -3.51 2.16 17.87
C SER A 25 -2.19 2.27 17.10
N VAL A 26 -1.28 1.34 17.35
CA VAL A 26 0.01 1.28 16.64
C VAL A 26 -0.19 1.12 15.13
N GLU A 27 -1.20 0.36 14.69
CA GLU A 27 -1.49 0.20 13.25
C GLU A 27 -1.97 1.52 12.64
N THR A 28 -2.84 2.24 13.35
CA THR A 28 -3.39 3.53 12.87
C THR A 28 -2.29 4.56 12.73
N TYR A 29 -1.41 4.64 13.72
CA TYR A 29 -0.28 5.56 13.71
C TYR A 29 0.74 5.19 12.63
N ALA A 30 1.07 3.91 12.47
CA ALA A 30 1.96 3.43 11.42
C ALA A 30 1.41 3.72 10.01
N LEU A 31 0.10 3.53 9.80
CA LEU A 31 -0.56 3.85 8.54
C LEU A 31 -0.53 5.35 8.22
N GLN A 32 -0.75 6.22 9.21
CA GLN A 32 -0.65 7.67 9.01
C GLN A 32 0.76 8.10 8.61
N LEU A 33 1.79 7.51 9.23
CA LEU A 33 3.18 7.79 8.87
C LEU A 33 3.48 7.33 7.44
N LEU A 34 3.10 6.11 7.08
CA LEU A 34 3.28 5.59 5.73
C LEU A 34 2.56 6.45 4.69
N GLN A 35 1.31 6.82 4.96
CA GLN A 35 0.54 7.71 4.10
C GLN A 35 1.29 9.03 3.90
N LYS A 36 1.70 9.70 4.97
CA LYS A 36 2.43 10.96 4.90
C LYS A 36 3.73 10.84 4.10
N SER A 37 4.48 9.75 4.26
CA SER A 37 5.71 9.51 3.50
C SER A 37 5.44 9.25 2.01
N ILE A 38 4.36 8.55 1.66
CA ILE A 38 3.97 8.32 0.27
C ILE A 38 3.55 9.64 -0.39
N PHE A 39 2.70 10.43 0.26
CA PHE A 39 2.28 11.74 -0.26
C PHE A 39 3.46 12.75 -0.39
N GLN A 40 4.50 12.61 0.42
CA GLN A 40 5.73 13.41 0.29
C GLN A 40 6.63 12.96 -0.88
N LEU A 41 6.50 11.72 -1.34
CA LEU A 41 7.19 11.24 -2.54
C LEU A 41 6.52 11.78 -3.82
N GLU A 42 5.21 12.01 -3.80
CA GLU A 42 4.41 12.52 -4.94
C GLU A 42 4.74 13.99 -5.30
N GLU A 43 5.12 14.84 -4.33
CA GLU A 43 5.52 16.24 -4.63
C GLU A 43 6.79 16.36 -5.50
N ASN A 44 7.56 15.28 -5.70
CA ASN A 44 8.74 15.25 -6.57
C ASN A 44 8.51 14.61 -7.96
N SER A 45 7.32 14.09 -8.27
CA SER A 45 7.02 13.47 -9.58
C SER A 45 6.22 14.39 -10.49
N PHE A 46 6.88 15.39 -11.07
CA PHE A 46 6.33 16.24 -12.13
C PHE A 46 6.22 15.48 -13.46
N PHE A 47 5.41 14.41 -13.60
CA PHE A 47 4.95 13.93 -14.93
C PHE A 47 3.67 13.10 -14.78
N GLU A 48 2.55 13.69 -15.22
CA GLU A 48 1.22 13.10 -15.45
C GLU A 48 0.72 12.10 -14.40
N GLU A 49 0.33 12.63 -13.24
CA GLU A 49 -0.43 11.85 -12.26
C GLU A 49 -1.83 11.55 -12.81
N THR A 50 -2.09 10.26 -13.05
CA THR A 50 -3.46 9.76 -13.21
C THR A 50 -4.30 10.28 -12.03
N PRO A 51 -5.44 10.95 -12.25
CA PRO A 51 -6.27 11.47 -11.17
C PRO A 51 -6.51 10.42 -10.09
N THR A 52 -6.41 10.82 -8.82
CA THR A 52 -6.57 9.93 -7.66
C THR A 52 -7.85 9.08 -7.74
N GLU A 53 -8.93 9.64 -8.29
CA GLU A 53 -10.19 8.93 -8.52
C GLU A 53 -10.00 7.68 -9.42
N ILE A 54 -9.21 7.78 -10.49
CA ILE A 54 -8.94 6.68 -11.41
C ILE A 54 -8.10 5.59 -10.73
N VAL A 55 -7.14 5.98 -9.90
CA VAL A 55 -6.34 5.05 -9.10
C VAL A 55 -7.22 4.31 -8.09
N ILE A 56 -8.11 5.02 -7.39
CA ILE A 56 -9.05 4.45 -6.43
C ILE A 56 -10.02 3.48 -7.12
N GLU A 57 -10.58 3.86 -8.27
CA GLU A 57 -11.48 3.01 -9.07
C GLU A 57 -10.78 1.72 -9.53
N GLY A 58 -9.54 1.83 -10.01
CA GLY A 58 -8.73 0.67 -10.40
C GLY A 58 -8.49 -0.29 -9.22
N ILE A 59 -8.22 0.24 -8.03
CA ILE A 59 -8.03 -0.56 -6.81
C ILE A 59 -9.33 -1.26 -6.40
N HIS A 60 -10.46 -0.54 -6.36
CA HIS A 60 -11.75 -1.13 -6.03
C HIS A 60 -12.14 -2.24 -7.00
N GLN A 61 -11.90 -2.04 -8.29
CA GLN A 61 -12.18 -3.01 -9.33
C GLN A 61 -11.27 -4.25 -9.21
N GLY A 62 -9.96 -4.07 -9.02
CA GLY A 62 -9.03 -5.18 -8.80
C GLY A 62 -9.37 -6.04 -7.58
N ILE A 63 -9.85 -5.41 -6.49
CA ILE A 63 -10.33 -6.13 -5.30
C ILE A 63 -11.58 -6.95 -5.62
N LYS A 64 -12.54 -6.40 -6.37
CA LYS A 64 -13.76 -7.09 -6.76
C LYS A 64 -13.48 -8.31 -7.65
N GLU A 65 -12.53 -8.17 -8.57
CA GLU A 65 -12.07 -9.26 -9.46
C GLU A 65 -11.37 -10.37 -8.64
N ALA A 66 -10.51 -10.01 -7.70
CA ALA A 66 -9.87 -10.96 -6.78
C ALA A 66 -10.89 -11.74 -5.93
N LEU A 67 -11.87 -11.04 -5.32
CA LEU A 67 -12.87 -11.68 -4.48
C LEU A 67 -13.84 -12.59 -5.25
N SER A 68 -14.06 -12.29 -6.53
CA SER A 68 -14.91 -13.10 -7.41
C SER A 68 -14.15 -14.24 -8.10
N GLY A 69 -12.85 -14.40 -7.83
CA GLY A 69 -12.01 -15.41 -8.47
C GLY A 69 -11.69 -15.11 -9.94
N GLN A 70 -11.99 -13.90 -10.42
CA GLN A 70 -11.66 -13.43 -11.77
C GLN A 70 -10.22 -12.90 -11.80
N THR A 71 -9.25 -13.72 -11.38
CA THR A 71 -7.82 -13.39 -11.40
C THR A 71 -7.04 -14.53 -12.04
N ILE A 72 -5.90 -14.20 -12.64
CA ILE A 72 -4.94 -15.19 -13.11
C ILE A 72 -3.71 -15.18 -12.20
N PRO A 73 -3.11 -16.35 -11.89
CA PRO A 73 -1.87 -16.40 -11.12
C PRO A 73 -0.76 -15.63 -11.84
N LEU A 74 0.10 -14.94 -11.08
CA LEU A 74 1.22 -14.18 -11.64
C LEU A 74 2.16 -15.05 -12.50
N SER A 75 2.32 -16.33 -12.15
CA SER A 75 3.09 -17.28 -12.95
C SER A 75 2.50 -17.50 -14.36
N GLN A 76 1.17 -17.42 -14.50
CA GLN A 76 0.47 -17.56 -15.77
C GLN A 76 0.40 -16.25 -16.57
N MET A 77 0.66 -15.10 -15.95
CA MET A 77 0.72 -13.82 -16.68
C MET A 77 1.89 -13.76 -17.66
N TRP A 78 2.97 -14.50 -17.37
CA TRP A 78 4.15 -14.58 -18.20
C TRP A 78 4.05 -15.67 -19.28
N GLU A 79 3.00 -16.51 -19.26
CA GLU A 79 2.78 -17.51 -20.30
C GLU A 79 2.42 -16.82 -21.62
N GLY A 80 3.31 -16.88 -22.60
CA GLY A 80 3.10 -16.31 -23.94
C GLY A 80 3.56 -14.86 -24.12
N ILE A 81 4.15 -14.24 -23.10
CA ILE A 81 4.95 -13.02 -23.26
C ILE A 81 6.39 -13.45 -23.52
N ASP A 82 6.85 -13.34 -24.76
CA ASP A 82 8.25 -13.62 -25.10
C ASP A 82 9.14 -12.52 -24.51
N ALA A 83 10.13 -12.91 -23.72
CA ALA A 83 11.04 -11.98 -23.04
C ALA A 83 12.25 -11.60 -23.92
N GLU A 84 12.05 -11.54 -25.25
CA GLU A 84 13.11 -11.21 -26.23
C GLU A 84 13.47 -9.72 -26.25
#